data_AF-A0A6I9VWC3-F1
#
_entry.id   AF-A0A6I9VWC3-F1
#
_cell.length_a   1.000
_cell.length_b   1.000
_cell.length_c   1.000
_cell.angle_alpha   90.00
_cell.angle_beta   90.00
_cell.angle_gamma   90.00
#
_symmetry.space_group_name_H-M   'P 1'
#
loop_
_entity.id
_entity.type
_entity.pdbx_description
1 polymer ?
#
loop_
_entity_poly.entity_id
_entity_poly.type
_entity_poly.pdbx_seq_one_letter_code
_entity_poly.pdbx_strand_id
1 'polypeptide(L)'
;MACDALIWGLLFVGCSIQVLWAISEDDASEYMNKKEREALKEEARDMFYHAYNAYMDNAYPADELMPLSCKGRYRGSEPNRGDIDSTLGNFSLTLVDTLDTLVVLGDLEEFENAVKLVARDISFDTDVIVSLFETNIRMLGGLLSGHILAEYLQQRADIMPWYRGELLNLAKDLGYRFLPAFNTTTGIPYGRVSLILNDVHWGHHPLRPEFLESTYFLYRATGDHYYLGVGRKVLKSLQTYARVPCGYAAVSDVRTNKHDDTMDSFVLSETFKYLFLLFAEPGELVLDLDEFIFTTEGHLLPLTLASIRTNISSDFERDIVHVDEFDRTCPNSLHLFPASVRQPLRNMVEDVCPRRSIKRRLSASQFQANNLEHLKMLSDMGITTLTLADGRIQLLHTFSNAKTPQDSEEGLLFMQEMVELTKIQMQQPETKPQTVTFIKPNTDPPEKVTLLAGPAQFGPELQNFDKITGKVIFTYPPAACTDLLNADRLAGKIVIMDRGNCMFIEKARRIQQAGALAGIVLDNVAGSSAATSPMFAMSGDGKEIDDVTIPVVFLFFTEAAELMK
;
A
#
# COMPACT_ATOMS: atom_id res chain seq x y z
N MET A 1 2.80 -74.49 28.81
CA MET A 1 2.39 -73.08 28.64
C MET A 1 2.58 -72.73 27.18
N ALA A 2 1.56 -72.95 26.34
CA ALA A 2 1.73 -73.00 24.88
C ALA A 2 0.48 -72.53 24.08
N CYS A 3 -0.43 -71.77 24.70
CA CYS A 3 -1.59 -71.18 23.99
C CYS A 3 -1.41 -69.67 23.74
N ASP A 4 -0.84 -68.94 24.69
CA ASP A 4 -0.90 -67.47 24.71
C ASP A 4 -0.01 -66.79 23.65
N ALA A 5 1.06 -67.47 23.20
CA ALA A 5 1.97 -66.95 22.19
C ALA A 5 1.36 -66.86 20.77
N LEU A 6 0.35 -67.70 20.47
CA LEU A 6 -0.27 -67.76 19.13
C LEU A 6 -1.29 -66.64 18.88
N ILE A 7 -1.92 -66.13 19.94
CA ILE A 7 -2.93 -65.08 19.85
C ILE A 7 -2.29 -63.72 19.55
N TRP A 8 -1.15 -63.41 20.20
CA TRP A 8 -0.40 -62.17 19.97
C TRP A 8 0.24 -62.10 18.57
N GLY A 9 0.68 -63.24 18.01
CA GLY A 9 1.23 -63.29 16.66
C GLY A 9 0.21 -62.91 15.57
N LEU A 10 -1.03 -63.39 15.69
CA LEU A 10 -2.09 -63.08 14.72
C LEU A 10 -2.56 -61.62 14.81
N LEU A 11 -2.62 -61.04 16.01
CA LEU A 11 -2.98 -59.63 16.20
C LEU A 11 -1.95 -58.67 15.57
N PHE A 12 -0.65 -58.95 15.72
CA PHE A 12 0.39 -58.13 15.09
C PHE A 12 0.37 -58.20 13.55
N VAL A 13 0.20 -59.40 12.97
CA VAL A 13 0.12 -59.54 11.50
C VAL A 13 -1.12 -58.85 10.94
N GLY A 14 -2.28 -58.98 11.60
CA GLY A 14 -3.51 -58.29 11.20
C GLY A 14 -3.36 -56.77 11.23
N CYS A 15 -2.77 -56.24 12.31
CA CYS A 15 -2.54 -54.79 12.45
C CYS A 15 -1.53 -54.27 11.41
N SER A 16 -0.42 -54.98 11.17
CA SER A 16 0.56 -54.58 10.14
C SER A 16 -0.01 -54.55 8.72
N ILE A 17 -0.93 -55.47 8.37
CA ILE A 17 -1.58 -55.48 7.06
C ILE A 17 -2.61 -54.34 6.95
N GLN A 18 -3.36 -54.02 8.01
CA GLN A 18 -4.26 -52.86 8.01
C GLN A 18 -3.50 -51.53 7.99
N VAL A 19 -2.35 -51.41 8.64
CA VAL A 19 -1.47 -50.24 8.53
C VAL A 19 -0.87 -50.10 7.13
N LEU A 20 -0.53 -51.21 6.45
CA LEU A 20 -0.09 -51.19 5.05
C LEU A 20 -1.22 -50.89 4.04
N TRP A 21 -2.49 -51.05 4.41
CA TRP A 21 -3.64 -50.56 3.65
C TRP A 21 -4.02 -49.11 3.98
N ALA A 22 -3.70 -48.63 5.18
CA ALA A 22 -3.98 -47.27 5.63
C ALA A 22 -2.88 -46.24 5.26
N ILE A 23 -1.81 -46.67 4.59
CA ILE A 23 -0.71 -45.81 4.10
C ILE A 23 -0.46 -46.13 2.62
N SER A 24 -1.54 -46.22 1.83
CA SER A 24 -1.50 -46.24 0.36
C SER A 24 -2.61 -45.39 -0.28
N GLU A 25 -3.24 -44.49 0.47
CA GLU A 25 -3.97 -43.33 -0.07
C GLU A 25 -3.06 -42.10 -0.19
N ASP A 26 -1.77 -42.32 -0.48
CA ASP A 26 -1.02 -41.35 -1.28
C ASP A 26 -1.71 -41.32 -2.66
N ASP A 27 -2.55 -40.30 -2.86
CA ASP A 27 -3.33 -40.04 -4.08
C ASP A 27 -2.37 -39.75 -5.24
N ALA A 28 -1.83 -40.83 -5.81
CA ALA A 28 -0.82 -40.83 -6.86
C ALA A 28 -1.41 -40.22 -8.13
N SER A 29 -1.31 -38.88 -8.22
CA SER A 29 -1.91 -37.97 -9.20
C SER A 29 -2.27 -38.63 -10.53
N GLU A 30 -3.44 -39.26 -10.57
CA GLU A 30 -3.86 -40.06 -11.71
C GLU A 30 -4.05 -39.11 -12.90
N TYR A 31 -3.29 -39.32 -13.97
CA TYR A 31 -3.20 -38.39 -15.09
C TYR A 31 -4.59 -38.14 -15.68
N MET A 32 -5.17 -36.98 -15.35
CA MET A 32 -6.56 -36.67 -15.72
C MET A 32 -6.72 -36.78 -17.24
N ASN A 33 -7.50 -37.78 -17.65
CA ASN A 33 -7.67 -38.09 -19.06
C ASN A 33 -8.53 -37.01 -19.72
N LYS A 34 -8.32 -36.73 -21.02
CA LYS A 34 -9.03 -35.62 -21.68
C LYS A 34 -10.57 -35.72 -21.57
N LYS A 35 -11.15 -36.92 -21.54
CA LYS A 35 -12.61 -37.07 -21.40
C LYS A 35 -13.11 -36.68 -20.00
N GLU A 36 -12.33 -36.95 -18.95
CA GLU A 36 -12.65 -36.48 -17.60
C GLU A 36 -12.47 -34.97 -17.46
N ARG A 37 -11.37 -34.42 -18.00
CA ARG A 37 -11.13 -32.97 -18.03
C ARG A 37 -12.25 -32.23 -18.78
N GLU A 38 -12.67 -32.77 -19.93
CA GLU A 38 -13.84 -32.29 -20.69
C GLU A 38 -15.12 -32.31 -19.86
N ALA A 39 -15.40 -33.42 -19.17
CA ALA A 39 -16.59 -33.54 -18.34
C ALA A 39 -16.58 -32.54 -17.17
N LEU A 40 -15.43 -32.28 -16.56
CA LEU A 40 -15.27 -31.28 -15.48
C LEU A 40 -15.36 -29.83 -15.99
N LYS A 41 -14.91 -29.56 -17.23
CA LYS A 41 -15.10 -28.27 -17.92
C LYS A 41 -16.58 -28.00 -18.15
N GLU A 42 -17.32 -28.97 -18.69
CA GLU A 42 -18.76 -28.85 -18.90
C GLU A 42 -19.56 -28.84 -17.58
N GLU A 43 -19.09 -29.54 -16.53
CA GLU A 43 -19.69 -29.44 -15.19
C GLU A 43 -19.46 -28.05 -14.58
N ALA A 44 -18.27 -27.45 -14.71
CA ALA A 44 -18.03 -26.07 -14.29
C ALA A 44 -18.90 -25.06 -15.06
N ARG A 45 -19.18 -25.32 -16.34
CA ARG A 45 -20.14 -24.54 -17.16
C ARG A 45 -21.59 -24.70 -16.66
N ASP A 46 -22.02 -25.90 -16.28
CA ASP A 46 -23.34 -26.11 -15.64
C ASP A 46 -23.45 -25.38 -14.30
N MET A 47 -22.39 -25.42 -13.47
CA MET A 47 -22.35 -24.68 -12.20
C MET A 47 -22.55 -23.18 -12.42
N PHE A 48 -21.89 -22.62 -13.43
CA PHE A 48 -22.07 -21.23 -13.84
C PHE A 48 -23.52 -20.94 -14.25
N TYR A 49 -24.09 -21.68 -15.23
CA TYR A 49 -25.44 -21.39 -15.71
C TYR A 49 -26.53 -21.65 -14.66
N HIS A 50 -26.34 -22.61 -13.75
CA HIS A 50 -27.23 -22.82 -12.61
C HIS A 50 -27.30 -21.60 -11.68
N ALA A 51 -26.18 -20.89 -11.50
CA ALA A 51 -26.11 -19.68 -10.70
C ALA A 51 -26.55 -18.42 -11.48
N TYR A 52 -26.08 -18.28 -12.72
CA TYR A 52 -26.40 -17.13 -13.59
C TYR A 52 -27.89 -17.09 -13.91
N ASN A 53 -28.48 -18.19 -14.38
CA ASN A 53 -29.91 -18.24 -14.69
C ASN A 53 -30.75 -18.02 -13.43
N ALA A 54 -30.35 -18.58 -12.27
CA ALA A 54 -31.04 -18.32 -11.01
C ALA A 54 -30.99 -16.84 -10.60
N TYR A 55 -29.88 -16.14 -10.86
CA TYR A 55 -29.78 -14.69 -10.68
C TYR A 55 -30.69 -13.94 -11.66
N MET A 56 -30.65 -14.26 -12.96
CA MET A 56 -31.45 -13.58 -13.99
C MET A 56 -32.97 -13.79 -13.80
N ASP A 57 -33.40 -14.98 -13.37
CA ASP A 57 -34.81 -15.32 -13.15
C ASP A 57 -35.39 -14.77 -11.82
N ASN A 58 -34.57 -14.63 -10.77
CA ASN A 58 -35.06 -14.40 -9.39
C ASN A 58 -34.48 -13.16 -8.69
N ALA A 59 -33.39 -12.58 -9.19
CA ALA A 59 -32.68 -11.48 -8.53
C ALA A 59 -32.56 -10.22 -9.39
N TYR A 60 -32.19 -10.34 -10.67
CA TYR A 60 -32.02 -9.20 -11.58
C TYR A 60 -33.25 -8.26 -11.55
N PRO A 61 -33.08 -6.92 -11.41
CA PRO A 61 -31.83 -6.13 -11.48
C PRO A 61 -31.11 -5.89 -10.13
N ALA A 62 -31.39 -6.68 -9.09
CA ALA A 62 -30.70 -6.57 -7.80
C ALA A 62 -29.19 -6.81 -7.92
N ASP A 63 -28.43 -6.39 -6.90
CA ASP A 63 -26.97 -6.53 -6.92
C ASP A 63 -26.53 -7.99 -6.78
N GLU A 64 -27.17 -8.78 -5.91
CA GLU A 64 -26.79 -10.17 -5.61
C GLU A 64 -28.02 -11.09 -5.50
N LEU A 65 -27.80 -12.41 -5.53
CA LEU A 65 -28.83 -13.43 -5.31
C LEU A 65 -28.85 -13.91 -3.85
N MET A 66 -30.04 -14.11 -3.31
CA MET A 66 -30.33 -14.85 -2.08
C MET A 66 -30.79 -16.26 -2.49
N PRO A 67 -29.89 -17.27 -2.43
CA PRO A 67 -30.03 -18.55 -3.12
C PRO A 67 -30.88 -19.60 -2.38
N LEU A 68 -31.18 -19.38 -1.10
CA LEU A 68 -32.11 -20.19 -0.30
C LEU A 68 -33.54 -19.67 -0.39
N SER A 69 -33.73 -18.35 -0.50
CA SER A 69 -35.05 -17.72 -0.61
C SER A 69 -35.48 -17.35 -2.03
N CYS A 70 -34.58 -17.51 -3.03
CA CYS A 70 -34.78 -17.17 -4.45
C CYS A 70 -35.23 -15.72 -4.66
N LYS A 71 -34.39 -14.76 -4.24
CA LYS A 71 -34.67 -13.31 -4.30
C LYS A 71 -33.44 -12.48 -4.61
N GLY A 72 -33.65 -11.28 -5.14
CA GLY A 72 -32.61 -10.26 -5.24
C GLY A 72 -32.32 -9.56 -3.91
N ARG A 73 -31.02 -9.45 -3.57
CA ARG A 73 -30.52 -8.64 -2.45
C ARG A 73 -30.31 -7.20 -2.91
N TYR A 74 -30.97 -6.25 -2.25
CA TYR A 74 -30.78 -4.82 -2.45
C TYR A 74 -30.11 -4.19 -1.22
N ARG A 75 -29.41 -3.06 -1.40
CA ARG A 75 -28.77 -2.35 -0.30
C ARG A 75 -29.82 -1.92 0.74
N GLY A 76 -29.76 -2.55 1.92
CA GLY A 76 -30.69 -2.28 3.03
C GLY A 76 -32.00 -3.08 3.03
N SER A 77 -32.20 -4.05 2.12
CA SER A 77 -33.36 -4.96 2.19
C SER A 77 -33.26 -5.99 3.32
N GLU A 78 -32.05 -6.24 3.82
CA GLU A 78 -31.68 -7.32 4.73
C GLU A 78 -30.66 -6.83 5.77
N PRO A 79 -30.40 -7.59 6.87
CA PRO A 79 -29.36 -7.27 7.84
C PRO A 79 -27.99 -7.07 7.18
N ASN A 80 -27.31 -5.98 7.56
CA ASN A 80 -26.05 -5.55 6.98
C ASN A 80 -24.89 -6.49 7.37
N ARG A 81 -24.22 -7.08 6.37
CA ARG A 81 -23.08 -8.01 6.49
C ARG A 81 -21.72 -7.31 6.72
N GLY A 82 -21.72 -6.01 6.99
CA GLY A 82 -20.51 -5.21 7.16
C GLY A 82 -19.84 -4.93 5.82
N ASP A 83 -18.60 -5.41 5.67
CA ASP A 83 -17.75 -5.03 4.54
C ASP A 83 -18.30 -5.50 3.19
N ILE A 84 -18.99 -6.64 3.13
CA ILE A 84 -19.53 -7.20 1.88
C ILE A 84 -20.71 -6.36 1.37
N ASP A 85 -21.66 -5.96 2.24
CA ASP A 85 -22.80 -5.13 1.80
C ASP A 85 -22.41 -3.69 1.43
N SER A 86 -21.16 -3.28 1.64
CA SER A 86 -20.64 -1.98 1.22
C SER A 86 -20.39 -1.89 -0.30
N THR A 87 -20.38 -3.02 -1.01
CA THR A 87 -20.30 -3.07 -2.48
C THR A 87 -21.62 -2.70 -3.14
N LEU A 88 -22.75 -2.99 -2.48
CA LEU A 88 -24.09 -2.95 -3.05
C LEU A 88 -24.57 -1.50 -3.20
N GLY A 89 -24.81 -1.08 -4.45
CA GLY A 89 -25.27 0.26 -4.84
C GLY A 89 -26.64 0.29 -5.51
N ASN A 90 -27.31 -0.86 -5.64
CA ASN A 90 -28.52 -1.11 -6.43
C ASN A 90 -28.31 -0.86 -7.94
N PHE A 91 -27.19 -1.37 -8.48
CA PHE A 91 -26.72 -1.17 -9.85
C PHE A 91 -26.43 -2.49 -10.59
N SER A 92 -27.12 -3.56 -10.23
CA SER A 92 -26.99 -4.91 -10.81
C SER A 92 -25.55 -5.46 -10.77
N LEU A 93 -24.87 -5.31 -9.62
CA LEU A 93 -23.48 -5.73 -9.38
C LEU A 93 -23.10 -7.04 -10.08
N THR A 94 -23.78 -8.13 -9.74
CA THR A 94 -23.50 -9.47 -10.28
C THR A 94 -23.56 -9.54 -11.81
N LEU A 95 -24.46 -8.80 -12.48
CA LEU A 95 -24.51 -8.81 -13.96
C LEU A 95 -23.26 -8.18 -14.57
N VAL A 96 -22.82 -7.03 -14.03
CA VAL A 96 -21.63 -6.31 -14.52
C VAL A 96 -20.35 -7.10 -14.26
N ASP A 97 -20.24 -7.68 -13.07
CA ASP A 97 -19.13 -8.53 -12.64
C ASP A 97 -18.98 -9.75 -13.58
N THR A 98 -20.11 -10.32 -14.02
CA THR A 98 -20.15 -11.56 -14.81
C THR A 98 -19.84 -11.37 -16.31
N LEU A 99 -19.86 -10.14 -16.84
CA LEU A 99 -19.80 -9.86 -18.29
C LEU A 99 -18.68 -10.58 -19.04
N ASP A 100 -17.45 -10.56 -18.53
CA ASP A 100 -16.31 -11.20 -19.21
C ASP A 100 -16.26 -12.73 -19.04
N THR A 101 -16.94 -13.27 -18.02
CA THR A 101 -17.07 -14.73 -17.85
C THR A 101 -17.89 -15.35 -18.96
N LEU A 102 -18.94 -14.66 -19.45
CA LEU A 102 -19.72 -15.09 -20.61
C LEU A 102 -18.84 -15.24 -21.87
N VAL A 103 -17.94 -14.27 -22.11
CA VAL A 103 -16.97 -14.31 -23.22
C VAL A 103 -15.96 -15.45 -23.04
N VAL A 104 -15.46 -15.67 -21.80
CA VAL A 104 -14.56 -16.79 -21.46
C VAL A 104 -15.21 -18.15 -21.70
N LEU A 105 -16.49 -18.30 -21.33
CA LEU A 105 -17.27 -19.53 -21.54
C LEU A 105 -17.62 -19.78 -23.02
N GLY A 106 -17.56 -18.73 -23.84
CA GLY A 106 -17.85 -18.73 -25.28
C GLY A 106 -19.27 -18.31 -25.65
N ASP A 107 -20.08 -17.82 -24.71
CA ASP A 107 -21.46 -17.38 -24.98
C ASP A 107 -21.50 -15.89 -25.33
N LEU A 108 -21.30 -15.64 -26.62
CA LEU A 108 -21.28 -14.29 -27.19
C LEU A 108 -22.70 -13.73 -27.43
N GLU A 109 -23.74 -14.58 -27.45
CA GLU A 109 -25.13 -14.14 -27.61
C GLU A 109 -25.68 -13.62 -26.27
N GLU A 110 -25.45 -14.34 -25.18
CA GLU A 110 -25.83 -13.86 -23.84
C GLU A 110 -24.92 -12.73 -23.36
N PHE A 111 -23.64 -12.69 -23.76
CA PHE A 111 -22.80 -11.49 -23.56
C PHE A 111 -23.41 -10.26 -24.25
N GLU A 112 -23.82 -10.38 -25.53
CA GLU A 112 -24.46 -9.27 -26.24
C GLU A 112 -25.80 -8.86 -25.59
N ASN A 113 -26.56 -9.82 -25.02
CA ASN A 113 -27.78 -9.55 -24.26
C ASN A 113 -27.49 -8.82 -22.94
N ALA A 114 -26.57 -9.33 -22.13
CA ALA A 114 -26.15 -8.75 -20.85
C ALA A 114 -25.63 -7.31 -21.03
N VAL A 115 -24.84 -7.03 -22.07
CA VAL A 115 -24.37 -5.67 -22.37
C VAL A 115 -25.52 -4.73 -22.73
N LYS A 116 -26.57 -5.19 -23.42
CA LYS A 116 -27.79 -4.38 -23.68
C LYS A 116 -28.60 -4.12 -22.41
N LEU A 117 -28.67 -5.09 -21.50
CA LEU A 117 -29.33 -4.93 -20.20
C LEU A 117 -28.60 -3.90 -19.32
N VAL A 118 -27.27 -4.04 -19.20
CA VAL A 118 -26.39 -3.08 -18.52
C VAL A 118 -26.53 -1.67 -19.09
N ALA A 119 -26.51 -1.52 -20.42
CA ALA A 119 -26.64 -0.22 -21.08
C ALA A 119 -28.05 0.41 -21.01
N ARG A 120 -29.07 -0.35 -20.57
CA ARG A 120 -30.47 0.11 -20.51
C ARG A 120 -30.90 0.46 -19.08
N ASP A 121 -30.56 -0.39 -18.11
CA ASP A 121 -31.21 -0.38 -16.78
C ASP A 121 -30.29 0.11 -15.64
N ILE A 122 -28.98 0.21 -15.85
CA ILE A 122 -28.04 0.64 -14.80
C ILE A 122 -27.87 2.16 -14.77
N SER A 123 -27.92 2.72 -13.55
CA SER A 123 -27.62 4.11 -13.25
C SER A 123 -26.83 4.20 -11.94
N PHE A 124 -25.83 5.08 -11.90
CA PHE A 124 -25.03 5.37 -10.69
C PHE A 124 -25.55 6.61 -9.93
N ASP A 125 -26.75 7.10 -10.28
CA ASP A 125 -27.39 8.26 -9.65
C ASP A 125 -28.25 7.83 -8.43
N THR A 126 -27.59 7.16 -7.48
CA THR A 126 -28.21 6.56 -6.28
C THR A 126 -27.60 7.15 -5.00
N ASP A 127 -28.44 7.56 -4.05
CA ASP A 127 -28.02 8.09 -2.74
C ASP A 127 -27.57 6.97 -1.79
N VAL A 128 -26.45 6.32 -2.13
CA VAL A 128 -25.90 5.14 -1.44
C VAL A 128 -24.39 5.29 -1.26
N ILE A 129 -23.92 5.16 -0.03
CA ILE A 129 -22.48 5.15 0.28
C ILE A 129 -21.89 3.76 -0.03
N VAL A 130 -21.09 3.67 -1.09
CA VAL A 130 -20.39 2.44 -1.51
C VAL A 130 -18.90 2.47 -1.14
N SER A 131 -18.27 1.28 -1.08
CA SER A 131 -16.84 1.13 -0.81
C SER A 131 -16.02 1.33 -2.08
N LEU A 132 -15.25 2.42 -2.14
CA LEU A 132 -14.43 2.78 -3.31
C LEU A 132 -13.56 1.63 -3.82
N PHE A 133 -12.88 0.91 -2.93
CA PHE A 133 -12.02 -0.21 -3.31
C PHE A 133 -12.79 -1.30 -4.08
N GLU A 134 -13.92 -1.72 -3.52
CA GLU A 134 -14.74 -2.84 -4.04
C GLU A 134 -15.44 -2.44 -5.35
N THR A 135 -16.06 -1.25 -5.38
CA THR A 135 -16.76 -0.75 -6.57
C THR A 135 -15.77 -0.41 -7.69
N ASN A 136 -14.49 -0.13 -7.37
CA ASN A 136 -13.43 0.01 -8.36
C ASN A 136 -13.01 -1.35 -8.95
N ILE A 137 -12.79 -2.39 -8.14
CA ILE A 137 -12.33 -3.69 -8.65
C ILE A 137 -13.43 -4.45 -9.41
N ARG A 138 -14.69 -4.41 -8.92
CA ARG A 138 -15.84 -5.10 -9.55
C ARG A 138 -16.52 -4.28 -10.64
N MET A 139 -17.15 -3.16 -10.28
CA MET A 139 -17.99 -2.41 -11.23
C MET A 139 -17.15 -1.69 -12.28
N LEU A 140 -16.12 -0.93 -11.88
CA LEU A 140 -15.26 -0.26 -12.84
C LEU A 140 -14.39 -1.27 -13.62
N GLY A 141 -13.92 -2.34 -12.96
CA GLY A 141 -13.22 -3.45 -13.61
C GLY A 141 -14.05 -4.16 -14.68
N GLY A 142 -15.24 -4.67 -14.32
CA GLY A 142 -16.14 -5.39 -15.22
C GLY A 142 -16.66 -4.54 -16.39
N LEU A 143 -16.98 -3.26 -16.15
CA LEU A 143 -17.38 -2.34 -17.23
C LEU A 143 -16.23 -2.08 -18.23
N LEU A 144 -15.00 -1.92 -17.75
CA LEU A 144 -13.82 -1.73 -18.60
C LEU A 144 -13.43 -3.01 -19.34
N SER A 145 -13.45 -4.16 -18.67
CA SER A 145 -13.20 -5.48 -19.27
C SER A 145 -14.23 -5.80 -20.36
N GLY A 146 -15.52 -5.70 -20.04
CA GLY A 146 -16.61 -5.89 -21.01
C GLY A 146 -16.55 -4.90 -22.18
N HIS A 147 -16.15 -3.65 -21.94
CA HIS A 147 -15.92 -2.67 -23.02
C HIS A 147 -14.81 -3.12 -23.98
N ILE A 148 -13.66 -3.50 -23.44
CA ILE A 148 -12.49 -3.86 -24.23
C ILE A 148 -12.73 -5.18 -24.98
N LEU A 149 -13.45 -6.14 -24.37
CA LEU A 149 -13.86 -7.37 -25.03
C LEU A 149 -14.86 -7.12 -26.16
N ALA A 150 -15.82 -6.19 -25.99
CA ALA A 150 -16.71 -5.80 -27.08
C ALA A 150 -15.94 -5.14 -28.25
N GLU A 151 -15.01 -4.22 -27.99
CA GLU A 151 -14.14 -3.65 -29.04
C GLU A 151 -13.23 -4.71 -29.71
N TYR A 152 -12.73 -5.70 -28.94
CA TYR A 152 -11.90 -6.79 -29.44
C TYR A 152 -12.68 -7.72 -30.37
N LEU A 153 -13.90 -8.12 -29.98
CA LEU A 153 -14.80 -8.97 -30.76
C LEU A 153 -15.28 -8.26 -32.04
N GLN A 154 -15.55 -6.95 -31.99
CA GLN A 154 -15.75 -6.15 -33.21
C GLN A 154 -14.55 -6.23 -34.15
N GLN A 155 -13.34 -5.97 -33.65
CA GLN A 155 -12.12 -5.88 -34.47
C GLN A 155 -11.65 -7.23 -35.05
N ARG A 156 -11.88 -8.34 -34.33
CA ARG A 156 -11.40 -9.69 -34.72
C ARG A 156 -12.46 -10.54 -35.42
N ALA A 157 -13.76 -10.31 -35.18
CA ALA A 157 -14.84 -11.21 -35.58
C ALA A 157 -16.10 -10.54 -36.16
N ASP A 158 -16.17 -9.20 -36.25
CA ASP A 158 -17.36 -8.44 -36.70
C ASP A 158 -18.63 -8.70 -35.85
N ILE A 159 -18.42 -9.02 -34.57
CA ILE A 159 -19.48 -9.27 -33.57
C ILE A 159 -19.85 -7.96 -32.86
N MET A 160 -21.12 -7.79 -32.46
CA MET A 160 -21.67 -6.56 -31.86
C MET A 160 -21.40 -5.25 -32.65
N PRO A 161 -21.57 -5.18 -33.99
CA PRO A 161 -21.21 -4.00 -34.79
C PRO A 161 -22.06 -2.75 -34.49
N TRP A 162 -23.11 -2.87 -33.68
CA TRP A 162 -23.92 -1.77 -33.17
C TRP A 162 -23.27 -1.01 -32.00
N TYR A 163 -22.39 -1.65 -31.23
CA TYR A 163 -21.84 -1.13 -29.98
C TYR A 163 -20.90 0.08 -30.21
N ARG A 164 -21.03 1.13 -29.38
CA ARG A 164 -20.35 2.44 -29.50
C ARG A 164 -19.67 2.90 -28.22
N GLY A 165 -19.34 1.98 -27.31
CA GLY A 165 -18.68 2.30 -26.04
C GLY A 165 -19.63 2.62 -24.90
N GLU A 166 -20.85 2.07 -24.92
CA GLU A 166 -21.87 2.25 -23.88
C GLU A 166 -21.34 1.90 -22.48
N LEU A 167 -20.60 0.78 -22.36
CA LEU A 167 -19.94 0.39 -21.10
C LEU A 167 -18.80 1.34 -20.71
N LEU A 168 -18.07 1.92 -21.67
CA LEU A 168 -17.04 2.93 -21.38
C LEU A 168 -17.67 4.22 -20.84
N ASN A 169 -18.84 4.62 -21.36
CA ASN A 169 -19.56 5.78 -20.84
C ASN A 169 -20.04 5.54 -19.39
N LEU A 170 -20.53 4.33 -19.08
CA LEU A 170 -20.87 3.92 -17.71
C LEU A 170 -19.63 3.87 -16.80
N ALA A 171 -18.53 3.24 -17.25
CA ALA A 171 -17.25 3.22 -16.54
C ALA A 171 -16.74 4.65 -16.25
N LYS A 172 -16.91 5.57 -17.20
CA LYS A 172 -16.52 6.97 -17.06
C LYS A 172 -17.39 7.72 -16.05
N ASP A 173 -18.71 7.53 -16.05
CA ASP A 173 -19.61 8.16 -15.06
C ASP A 173 -19.32 7.66 -13.64
N LEU A 174 -19.16 6.34 -13.47
CA LEU A 174 -18.72 5.74 -12.21
C LEU A 174 -17.34 6.28 -11.77
N GLY A 175 -16.40 6.38 -12.71
CA GLY A 175 -15.09 6.99 -12.50
C GLY A 175 -15.17 8.44 -12.04
N TYR A 176 -16.00 9.28 -12.67
CA TYR A 176 -16.27 10.66 -12.21
C TYR A 176 -16.83 10.69 -10.79
N ARG A 177 -17.75 9.79 -10.44
CA ARG A 177 -18.35 9.69 -9.11
C ARG A 177 -17.37 9.24 -8.02
N PHE A 178 -16.27 8.58 -8.39
CA PHE A 178 -15.18 8.27 -7.46
C PHE A 178 -14.25 9.45 -7.17
N LEU A 179 -14.08 10.41 -8.09
CA LEU A 179 -13.11 11.51 -7.94
C LEU A 179 -13.26 12.35 -6.65
N PRO A 180 -14.47 12.63 -6.11
CA PRO A 180 -14.61 13.28 -4.81
C PRO A 180 -13.94 12.52 -3.66
N ALA A 181 -13.79 11.20 -3.74
CA ALA A 181 -13.06 10.42 -2.74
C ALA A 181 -11.53 10.61 -2.85
N PHE A 182 -11.01 10.92 -4.05
CA PHE A 182 -9.62 11.31 -4.31
C PHE A 182 -9.33 12.79 -4.01
N ASN A 183 -10.36 13.61 -3.77
CA ASN A 183 -10.22 15.02 -3.35
C ASN A 183 -9.82 15.13 -1.86
N THR A 184 -8.77 14.40 -1.49
CA THR A 184 -7.95 14.69 -0.32
C THR A 184 -6.74 15.49 -0.80
N THR A 185 -6.22 16.38 0.03
CA THR A 185 -5.03 17.18 -0.27
C THR A 185 -3.74 16.32 -0.36
N THR A 186 -3.85 15.00 -0.18
CA THR A 186 -2.78 14.02 -0.34
C THR A 186 -2.84 13.24 -1.67
N GLY A 187 -3.96 13.32 -2.39
CA GLY A 187 -4.27 12.49 -3.57
C GLY A 187 -4.57 11.01 -3.26
N ILE A 188 -4.30 10.54 -2.03
CA ILE A 188 -4.71 9.19 -1.57
C ILE A 188 -6.20 9.26 -1.23
N PRO A 189 -7.05 8.38 -1.77
CA PRO A 189 -8.49 8.48 -1.57
C PRO A 189 -8.93 7.99 -0.19
N TYR A 190 -10.10 8.46 0.27
CA TYR A 190 -10.76 7.91 1.45
C TYR A 190 -11.18 6.45 1.20
N GLY A 191 -10.45 5.50 1.79
CA GLY A 191 -10.71 4.06 1.60
C GLY A 191 -12.14 3.64 1.99
N ARG A 192 -12.67 4.21 3.08
CA ARG A 192 -14.07 4.24 3.57
C ARG A 192 -14.18 5.34 4.64
N VAL A 193 -15.39 5.82 4.95
CA VAL A 193 -15.64 6.76 6.06
C VAL A 193 -16.10 5.97 7.31
N SER A 194 -15.56 6.30 8.49
CA SER A 194 -15.41 5.38 9.66
C SER A 194 -16.57 5.49 10.70
N LEU A 195 -16.83 4.55 11.63
CA LEU A 195 -16.00 3.79 12.61
C LEU A 195 -16.71 2.42 12.96
N ILE A 196 -16.17 1.37 13.62
CA ILE A 196 -14.88 1.07 14.30
C ILE A 196 -14.58 -0.46 14.41
N LEU A 197 -13.45 -0.82 15.04
CA LEU A 197 -12.89 -2.12 15.50
C LEU A 197 -13.90 -3.14 16.14
N ASN A 198 -13.68 -4.48 16.21
CA ASN A 198 -12.43 -5.26 16.46
C ASN A 198 -12.61 -6.80 16.19
N ASP A 199 -11.57 -7.55 15.76
CA ASP A 199 -11.22 -9.00 15.96
C ASP A 199 -12.27 -10.17 15.80
N VAL A 200 -11.96 -11.44 15.42
CA VAL A 200 -10.83 -12.12 14.72
C VAL A 200 -11.24 -13.58 14.32
N HIS A 201 -10.56 -14.22 13.34
CA HIS A 201 -10.62 -15.65 12.93
C HIS A 201 -12.00 -16.37 12.82
N TRP A 202 -12.51 -16.58 11.60
CA TRP A 202 -13.77 -17.31 11.32
C TRP A 202 -13.59 -18.63 10.55
N GLY A 203 -14.51 -19.58 10.79
CA GLY A 203 -14.67 -20.83 10.02
C GLY A 203 -15.79 -20.76 8.95
N HIS A 204 -16.14 -19.55 8.55
CA HIS A 204 -17.16 -19.21 7.55
C HIS A 204 -16.52 -19.19 6.16
N HIS A 205 -17.15 -19.83 5.16
CA HIS A 205 -16.63 -19.93 3.79
C HIS A 205 -17.63 -19.37 2.77
N PRO A 206 -17.58 -18.06 2.48
CA PRO A 206 -18.44 -17.39 1.51
C PRO A 206 -17.89 -17.57 0.08
N LEU A 207 -17.74 -18.84 -0.33
CA LEU A 207 -17.42 -19.29 -1.69
C LEU A 207 -16.23 -18.59 -2.40
N ARG A 208 -15.25 -18.11 -1.62
CA ARG A 208 -14.13 -17.26 -2.06
C ARG A 208 -13.24 -17.91 -3.14
N PRO A 209 -12.63 -17.10 -4.04
CA PRO A 209 -11.99 -17.61 -5.26
C PRO A 209 -10.47 -17.83 -5.18
N GLU A 210 -9.76 -17.27 -4.20
CA GLU A 210 -8.29 -17.07 -4.24
C GLU A 210 -7.52 -18.40 -4.28
N PHE A 211 -8.10 -19.45 -3.70
CA PHE A 211 -7.56 -20.82 -3.78
C PHE A 211 -7.66 -21.41 -5.19
N LEU A 212 -8.72 -21.09 -5.94
CA LEU A 212 -8.93 -21.56 -7.32
C LEU A 212 -8.14 -20.73 -8.32
N GLU A 213 -8.04 -19.41 -8.12
CA GLU A 213 -7.08 -18.52 -8.80
C GLU A 213 -5.66 -19.09 -8.68
N SER A 214 -5.20 -19.33 -7.44
CA SER A 214 -3.88 -19.90 -7.16
C SER A 214 -3.70 -21.29 -7.81
N THR A 215 -4.71 -22.15 -7.75
CA THR A 215 -4.68 -23.49 -8.37
C THR A 215 -4.57 -23.40 -9.90
N TYR A 216 -5.28 -22.46 -10.53
CA TYR A 216 -5.21 -22.18 -11.97
C TYR A 216 -3.82 -21.70 -12.39
N PHE A 217 -3.26 -20.67 -11.73
CA PHE A 217 -1.93 -20.18 -12.07
C PHE A 217 -0.81 -21.19 -11.78
N LEU A 218 -0.92 -21.98 -10.70
CA LEU A 218 0.01 -23.07 -10.43
C LEU A 218 -0.06 -24.16 -11.51
N TYR A 219 -1.26 -24.53 -12.00
CA TYR A 219 -1.39 -25.44 -13.14
C TYR A 219 -0.76 -24.85 -14.42
N ARG A 220 -1.09 -23.59 -14.77
CA ARG A 220 -0.52 -22.91 -15.95
C ARG A 220 1.02 -22.81 -15.90
N ALA A 221 1.60 -22.60 -14.72
CA ALA A 221 3.04 -22.43 -14.55
C ALA A 221 3.84 -23.76 -14.50
N THR A 222 3.21 -24.87 -14.09
CA THR A 222 3.90 -26.16 -13.85
C THR A 222 3.51 -27.26 -14.84
N GLY A 223 2.30 -27.22 -15.38
CA GLY A 223 1.67 -28.34 -16.09
C GLY A 223 1.30 -29.53 -15.19
N ASP A 224 1.40 -29.41 -13.86
CA ASP A 224 1.20 -30.54 -12.95
C ASP A 224 -0.29 -30.91 -12.81
N HIS A 225 -0.63 -32.14 -13.23
CA HIS A 225 -1.98 -32.69 -13.17
C HIS A 225 -2.51 -32.83 -11.73
N TYR A 226 -1.66 -32.74 -10.70
CA TYR A 226 -2.08 -32.64 -9.30
C TYR A 226 -3.07 -31.48 -9.10
N TYR A 227 -2.84 -30.32 -9.74
CA TYR A 227 -3.72 -29.15 -9.62
C TYR A 227 -5.09 -29.36 -10.29
N LEU A 228 -5.16 -30.14 -11.37
CA LEU A 228 -6.44 -30.62 -11.93
C LEU A 228 -7.17 -31.54 -10.93
N GLY A 229 -6.42 -32.40 -10.23
CA GLY A 229 -6.93 -33.26 -9.16
C GLY A 229 -7.47 -32.46 -7.96
N VAL A 230 -6.82 -31.34 -7.61
CA VAL A 230 -7.29 -30.38 -6.60
C VAL A 230 -8.58 -29.69 -7.07
N GLY A 231 -8.60 -29.14 -8.29
CA GLY A 231 -9.81 -28.54 -8.88
C GLY A 231 -10.99 -29.50 -8.89
N ARG A 232 -10.77 -30.77 -9.27
CA ARG A 232 -11.78 -31.85 -9.24
C ARG A 232 -12.36 -32.08 -7.84
N LYS A 233 -11.56 -31.91 -6.78
CA LYS A 233 -12.01 -32.01 -5.38
C LYS A 233 -12.80 -30.76 -4.95
N VAL A 234 -12.36 -29.56 -5.33
CA VAL A 234 -13.09 -28.31 -5.03
C VAL A 234 -14.44 -28.28 -5.74
N LEU A 235 -14.48 -28.58 -7.03
CA LEU A 235 -15.70 -28.65 -7.85
C LEU A 235 -16.75 -29.58 -7.20
N LYS A 236 -16.35 -30.81 -6.86
CA LYS A 236 -17.24 -31.79 -6.20
C LYS A 236 -17.71 -31.33 -4.82
N SER A 237 -16.85 -30.65 -4.05
CA SER A 237 -17.24 -30.05 -2.77
C SER A 237 -18.28 -28.94 -2.95
N LEU A 238 -18.12 -28.04 -3.92
CA LEU A 238 -19.11 -26.99 -4.21
C LEU A 238 -20.44 -27.59 -4.67
N GLN A 239 -20.41 -28.57 -5.57
CA GLN A 239 -21.60 -29.31 -6.02
C GLN A 239 -22.33 -30.04 -4.89
N THR A 240 -21.60 -30.58 -3.91
CA THR A 240 -22.16 -31.38 -2.80
C THR A 240 -22.63 -30.53 -1.62
N TYR A 241 -21.91 -29.44 -1.30
CA TYR A 241 -22.07 -28.69 -0.06
C TYR A 241 -22.55 -27.25 -0.23
N ALA A 242 -22.45 -26.65 -1.42
CA ALA A 242 -22.86 -25.26 -1.66
C ALA A 242 -24.03 -25.12 -2.66
N ARG A 243 -24.24 -26.07 -3.58
CA ARG A 243 -25.36 -25.99 -4.54
C ARG A 243 -26.72 -26.11 -3.86
N VAL A 244 -27.62 -25.20 -4.20
CA VAL A 244 -29.00 -25.13 -3.71
C VAL A 244 -29.95 -24.87 -4.91
N PRO A 245 -31.29 -24.90 -4.76
CA PRO A 245 -32.19 -24.81 -5.92
C PRO A 245 -32.04 -23.53 -6.76
N CYS A 246 -31.73 -22.38 -6.15
CA CYS A 246 -31.45 -21.12 -6.85
C CYS A 246 -29.96 -20.75 -6.70
N GLY A 247 -29.06 -21.36 -7.48
CA GLY A 247 -27.62 -21.05 -7.42
C GLY A 247 -26.86 -21.74 -6.29
N TYR A 248 -25.96 -21.01 -5.62
CA TYR A 248 -25.04 -21.54 -4.59
C TYR A 248 -25.05 -20.68 -3.33
N ALA A 249 -25.15 -21.32 -2.17
CA ALA A 249 -25.21 -20.64 -0.87
C ALA A 249 -23.85 -20.65 -0.15
N ALA A 250 -23.49 -19.51 0.46
CA ALA A 250 -22.36 -19.41 1.37
C ALA A 250 -22.46 -20.42 2.53
N VAL A 251 -21.34 -21.01 2.93
CA VAL A 251 -21.31 -22.02 4.00
C VAL A 251 -20.91 -21.34 5.31
N SER A 252 -21.88 -21.19 6.21
CA SER A 252 -21.73 -20.40 7.44
C SER A 252 -20.75 -20.99 8.45
N ASP A 253 -20.67 -22.32 8.51
CA ASP A 253 -19.66 -23.09 9.23
C ASP A 253 -19.49 -24.44 8.51
N VAL A 254 -18.33 -24.60 7.86
CA VAL A 254 -17.99 -25.78 7.04
C VAL A 254 -17.99 -27.10 7.81
N ARG A 255 -17.97 -27.07 9.14
CA ARG A 255 -18.03 -28.26 10.01
C ARG A 255 -19.45 -28.73 10.27
N THR A 256 -20.44 -27.86 10.06
CA THR A 256 -21.87 -28.12 10.31
C THR A 256 -22.70 -28.21 9.03
N ASN A 257 -22.15 -27.76 7.90
CA ASN A 257 -22.84 -27.61 6.63
C ASN A 257 -24.14 -26.77 6.70
N LYS A 258 -24.20 -25.80 7.63
CA LYS A 258 -25.25 -24.79 7.67
C LYS A 258 -24.96 -23.71 6.62
N HIS A 259 -25.91 -23.40 5.75
CA HIS A 259 -25.85 -22.29 4.80
C HIS A 259 -26.21 -20.93 5.41
N ASP A 260 -25.78 -19.85 4.75
CA ASP A 260 -26.36 -18.51 4.84
C ASP A 260 -27.01 -18.14 3.49
N ASP A 261 -28.05 -17.29 3.51
CA ASP A 261 -28.85 -16.95 2.32
C ASP A 261 -28.19 -15.86 1.46
N THR A 262 -26.98 -16.14 0.97
CA THR A 262 -26.16 -15.20 0.19
C THR A 262 -25.34 -15.90 -0.90
N MET A 263 -25.34 -15.33 -2.11
CA MET A 263 -24.41 -15.63 -3.20
C MET A 263 -23.73 -14.32 -3.65
N ASP A 264 -22.51 -14.10 -3.19
CA ASP A 264 -21.70 -12.91 -3.51
C ASP A 264 -21.30 -12.89 -5.00
N SER A 265 -21.09 -11.70 -5.58
CA SER A 265 -20.89 -11.54 -7.04
C SER A 265 -19.68 -12.28 -7.64
N PHE A 266 -18.54 -12.32 -6.94
CA PHE A 266 -17.31 -13.02 -7.38
C PHE A 266 -17.48 -14.53 -7.57
N VAL A 267 -18.58 -15.14 -7.11
CA VAL A 267 -18.86 -16.55 -7.38
C VAL A 267 -19.02 -16.81 -8.88
N LEU A 268 -19.63 -15.86 -9.60
CA LEU A 268 -19.80 -15.92 -11.05
C LEU A 268 -18.59 -15.35 -11.80
N SER A 269 -18.02 -14.23 -11.35
CA SER A 269 -16.89 -13.59 -12.06
C SER A 269 -15.53 -14.22 -11.81
N GLU A 270 -15.34 -14.96 -10.71
CA GLU A 270 -14.05 -15.57 -10.36
C GLU A 270 -14.14 -17.07 -10.09
N THR A 271 -14.92 -17.50 -9.09
CA THR A 271 -14.89 -18.89 -8.60
C THR A 271 -15.21 -19.90 -9.72
N PHE A 272 -16.22 -19.63 -10.55
CA PHE A 272 -16.53 -20.49 -11.70
C PHE A 272 -15.69 -20.17 -12.94
N LYS A 273 -15.22 -18.93 -13.13
CA LYS A 273 -14.27 -18.56 -14.19
C LYS A 273 -12.97 -19.38 -14.06
N TYR A 274 -12.33 -19.39 -12.89
CA TYR A 274 -11.09 -20.14 -12.67
C TYR A 274 -11.31 -21.66 -12.70
N LEU A 275 -12.45 -22.18 -12.25
CA LEU A 275 -12.79 -23.61 -12.40
C LEU A 275 -12.91 -24.02 -13.87
N PHE A 276 -13.63 -23.23 -14.69
CA PHE A 276 -13.74 -23.49 -16.12
C PHE A 276 -12.38 -23.40 -16.81
N LEU A 277 -11.59 -22.36 -16.52
CA LEU A 277 -10.26 -22.14 -17.12
C LEU A 277 -9.21 -23.18 -16.71
N LEU A 278 -9.32 -23.76 -15.52
CA LEU A 278 -8.47 -24.88 -15.08
C LEU A 278 -8.70 -26.14 -15.92
N PHE A 279 -9.93 -26.38 -16.39
CA PHE A 279 -10.26 -27.55 -17.20
C PHE A 279 -10.27 -27.29 -18.71
N ALA A 280 -10.52 -26.06 -19.18
CA ALA A 280 -10.46 -25.72 -20.60
C ALA A 280 -9.04 -25.90 -21.18
N GLU A 281 -8.95 -26.32 -22.44
CA GLU A 281 -7.68 -26.26 -23.20
C GLU A 281 -7.55 -24.91 -23.91
N PRO A 282 -6.35 -24.34 -24.09
CA PRO A 282 -6.19 -22.99 -24.68
C PRO A 282 -6.81 -22.84 -26.07
N GLY A 283 -6.73 -23.88 -26.91
CA GLY A 283 -7.32 -23.91 -28.25
C GLY A 283 -8.83 -24.12 -28.31
N GLU A 284 -9.52 -24.14 -27.16
CA GLU A 284 -10.99 -24.25 -27.06
C GLU A 284 -11.64 -22.94 -26.58
N LEU A 285 -10.82 -21.92 -26.23
CA LEU A 285 -11.28 -20.61 -25.78
C LEU A 285 -11.46 -19.65 -26.97
N VAL A 286 -12.39 -18.69 -26.84
CA VAL A 286 -12.58 -17.59 -27.80
C VAL A 286 -11.46 -16.55 -27.71
N LEU A 287 -10.79 -16.46 -26.56
CA LEU A 287 -9.71 -15.53 -26.27
C LEU A 287 -8.40 -16.29 -26.05
N ASP A 288 -7.32 -15.82 -26.67
CA ASP A 288 -5.97 -16.23 -26.28
C ASP A 288 -5.60 -15.51 -24.99
N LEU A 289 -5.69 -16.22 -23.85
CA LEU A 289 -5.43 -15.64 -22.53
C LEU A 289 -3.97 -15.20 -22.34
N ASP A 290 -3.03 -15.70 -23.14
CA ASP A 290 -1.64 -15.22 -23.10
C ASP A 290 -1.49 -13.84 -23.78
N GLU A 291 -2.53 -13.30 -24.45
CA GLU A 291 -2.67 -11.87 -24.80
C GLU A 291 -3.31 -11.02 -23.67
N PHE A 292 -3.58 -11.52 -22.45
CA PHE A 292 -4.30 -10.79 -21.38
C PHE A 292 -3.66 -10.87 -19.98
N ILE A 293 -4.05 -9.91 -19.11
CA ILE A 293 -3.79 -9.84 -17.67
C ILE A 293 -5.14 -9.94 -16.93
N PHE A 294 -5.15 -10.63 -15.79
CA PHE A 294 -6.28 -10.70 -14.86
C PHE A 294 -6.17 -9.58 -13.81
N THR A 295 -7.28 -8.92 -13.44
CA THR A 295 -7.35 -8.07 -12.24
C THR A 295 -7.48 -8.92 -10.97
N THR A 296 -7.47 -8.26 -9.81
CA THR A 296 -7.76 -8.89 -8.50
C THR A 296 -9.21 -9.33 -8.29
N GLU A 297 -10.10 -9.14 -9.29
CA GLU A 297 -11.44 -9.73 -9.36
C GLU A 297 -11.60 -10.56 -10.66
N GLY A 298 -10.49 -11.10 -11.15
CA GLY A 298 -10.42 -11.96 -12.33
C GLY A 298 -10.82 -11.32 -13.67
N HIS A 299 -10.90 -9.99 -13.77
CA HIS A 299 -11.30 -9.32 -15.01
C HIS A 299 -10.18 -9.26 -16.05
N LEU A 300 -10.54 -9.39 -17.33
CA LEU A 300 -9.57 -9.47 -18.44
C LEU A 300 -9.18 -8.10 -19.03
N LEU A 301 -7.89 -7.78 -18.98
CA LEU A 301 -7.29 -6.57 -19.56
C LEU A 301 -6.15 -6.95 -20.52
N PRO A 302 -6.23 -6.68 -21.84
CA PRO A 302 -5.25 -7.22 -22.80
C PRO A 302 -3.85 -6.60 -22.67
N LEU A 303 -2.80 -7.39 -22.95
CA LEU A 303 -1.42 -6.94 -23.08
C LEU A 303 -1.22 -5.91 -24.19
N THR A 304 -2.15 -5.82 -25.16
CA THR A 304 -2.15 -4.74 -26.16
C THR A 304 -2.38 -3.35 -25.53
N LEU A 305 -2.91 -3.28 -24.30
CA LEU A 305 -2.94 -2.06 -23.48
C LEU A 305 -1.53 -1.60 -23.08
N ALA A 306 -0.58 -2.53 -22.89
CA ALA A 306 0.81 -2.23 -22.50
C ALA A 306 1.79 -2.25 -23.68
N SER A 307 1.37 -2.77 -24.84
CA SER A 307 2.24 -3.01 -26.00
C SER A 307 2.50 -1.72 -26.78
N ILE A 308 3.76 -1.29 -26.81
CA ILE A 308 4.22 -0.14 -27.59
C ILE A 308 4.01 -0.42 -29.08
N ARG A 309 3.03 0.24 -29.71
CA ARG A 309 2.90 0.29 -31.18
C ARG A 309 4.05 1.10 -31.80
N THR A 310 5.23 0.48 -31.91
CA THR A 310 6.43 1.04 -32.54
C THR A 310 6.27 1.29 -34.04
N ASN A 311 5.28 0.65 -34.68
CA ASN A 311 4.92 0.89 -36.07
C ASN A 311 3.87 2.01 -36.22
N ILE A 312 4.23 3.24 -35.85
CA ILE A 312 3.58 4.43 -36.39
C ILE A 312 4.20 4.68 -37.78
N SER A 313 3.51 4.23 -38.82
CA SER A 313 3.67 4.78 -40.17
C SER A 313 3.38 6.29 -40.12
N SER A 314 3.97 7.05 -41.04
CA SER A 314 3.96 8.51 -41.04
C SER A 314 2.56 9.16 -40.95
N ASP A 315 2.58 10.43 -40.51
CA ASP A 315 1.51 11.41 -40.67
C ASP A 315 0.33 11.36 -39.67
N PHE A 316 0.67 11.43 -38.38
CA PHE A 316 -0.16 12.17 -37.41
C PHE A 316 0.66 13.24 -36.68
N GLU A 317 -0.01 14.34 -36.33
CA GLU A 317 0.62 15.57 -35.85
C GLU A 317 1.26 15.41 -34.46
N ARG A 318 2.40 16.07 -34.25
CA ARG A 318 3.08 16.06 -32.94
C ARG A 318 2.49 17.13 -32.04
N ASP A 319 1.50 16.76 -31.23
CA ASP A 319 1.26 17.46 -29.97
C ASP A 319 2.57 17.46 -29.16
N ILE A 320 3.11 18.64 -28.87
CA ILE A 320 4.33 18.80 -28.08
C ILE A 320 3.96 18.65 -26.60
N VAL A 321 3.74 17.41 -26.19
CA VAL A 321 3.66 17.06 -24.77
C VAL A 321 5.03 17.32 -24.17
N HIS A 322 5.08 18.17 -23.14
CA HIS A 322 6.25 18.28 -22.29
C HIS A 322 6.47 16.95 -21.57
N VAL A 323 7.48 16.21 -22.00
CA VAL A 323 7.86 14.91 -21.41
C VAL A 323 8.45 15.18 -20.03
N ASP A 324 7.75 14.74 -18.98
CA ASP A 324 8.17 14.89 -17.59
C ASP A 324 9.00 13.67 -17.16
N GLU A 325 9.69 13.73 -16.02
CA GLU A 325 10.55 12.63 -15.59
C GLU A 325 9.76 11.34 -15.24
N PHE A 326 8.48 11.51 -14.86
CA PHE A 326 7.50 10.42 -14.70
C PHE A 326 7.23 9.64 -16.00
N ASP A 327 7.42 10.22 -17.18
CA ASP A 327 7.22 9.50 -18.45
C ASP A 327 8.28 8.41 -18.69
N ARG A 328 9.31 8.34 -17.83
CA ARG A 328 10.41 7.35 -17.91
C ARG A 328 10.28 6.21 -16.92
N THR A 329 9.35 6.27 -15.97
CA THR A 329 9.06 5.14 -15.07
C THR A 329 8.18 4.11 -15.77
N CYS A 330 8.60 2.84 -15.73
CA CYS A 330 7.77 1.73 -16.19
C CYS A 330 6.83 1.24 -15.07
N PRO A 331 5.55 0.97 -15.37
CA PRO A 331 4.91 1.14 -16.68
C PRO A 331 4.33 2.56 -16.86
N ASN A 332 4.46 3.13 -18.07
CA ASN A 332 4.04 4.51 -18.37
C ASN A 332 2.53 4.61 -18.66
N SER A 333 1.81 5.48 -17.94
CA SER A 333 0.36 5.67 -18.02
C SER A 333 -0.17 6.37 -19.29
N LEU A 334 0.67 7.10 -20.03
CA LEU A 334 0.34 7.59 -21.39
C LEU A 334 0.26 6.45 -22.42
N HIS A 335 0.86 5.30 -22.11
CA HIS A 335 0.92 4.14 -23.00
C HIS A 335 0.10 2.95 -22.50
N LEU A 336 -0.17 2.83 -21.18
CA LEU A 336 -0.91 1.72 -20.56
C LEU A 336 -2.40 1.60 -20.95
N PHE A 337 -2.96 2.56 -21.69
CA PHE A 337 -4.36 2.55 -22.11
C PHE A 337 -4.51 3.15 -23.52
N PRO A 338 -5.34 2.56 -24.40
CA PRO A 338 -5.57 3.04 -25.75
C PRO A 338 -6.25 4.41 -25.73
N ALA A 339 -6.14 5.18 -26.83
CA ALA A 339 -6.61 6.55 -26.87
C ALA A 339 -8.12 6.69 -26.59
N SER A 340 -8.92 5.70 -27.01
CA SER A 340 -10.36 5.59 -26.73
C SER A 340 -10.68 5.62 -25.22
N VAL A 341 -9.94 4.88 -24.41
CA VAL A 341 -10.07 4.84 -22.95
C VAL A 341 -9.34 6.00 -22.28
N ARG A 342 -8.13 6.32 -22.74
CA ARG A 342 -7.24 7.27 -22.08
C ARG A 342 -7.62 8.74 -22.26
N GLN A 343 -8.04 9.18 -23.45
CA GLN A 343 -8.36 10.60 -23.65
C GLN A 343 -9.57 11.06 -22.80
N PRO A 344 -10.68 10.30 -22.69
CA PRO A 344 -11.78 10.66 -21.79
C PRO A 344 -11.38 10.69 -20.31
N LEU A 345 -10.51 9.78 -19.87
CA LEU A 345 -10.07 9.69 -18.47
C LEU A 345 -8.95 10.67 -18.11
N ARG A 346 -8.13 11.12 -19.08
CA ARG A 346 -7.08 12.12 -18.83
C ARG A 346 -7.66 13.45 -18.37
N ASN A 347 -8.57 14.01 -19.16
CA ASN A 347 -9.18 15.32 -18.87
C ASN A 347 -9.93 15.28 -17.53
N MET A 348 -10.55 14.14 -17.23
CA MET A 348 -11.23 13.84 -15.97
C MET A 348 -10.30 13.92 -14.74
N VAL A 349 -9.04 13.48 -14.84
CA VAL A 349 -8.06 13.59 -13.74
C VAL A 349 -7.47 15.00 -13.66
N GLU A 350 -7.18 15.64 -14.80
CA GLU A 350 -6.60 16.98 -14.87
C GLU A 350 -7.53 18.07 -14.29
N ASP A 351 -8.86 17.90 -14.38
CA ASP A 351 -9.86 18.82 -13.79
C ASP A 351 -9.99 18.72 -12.25
N VAL A 352 -9.55 17.62 -11.62
CA VAL A 352 -9.81 17.38 -10.18
C VAL A 352 -8.58 17.60 -9.29
N CYS A 353 -7.35 17.30 -9.73
CA CYS A 353 -6.15 17.44 -8.90
C CYS A 353 -5.93 18.91 -8.44
N PRO A 354 -6.12 19.27 -7.16
CA PRO A 354 -6.11 20.67 -6.76
C PRO A 354 -4.69 21.24 -6.73
N ARG A 355 -4.33 22.09 -7.69
CA ARG A 355 -3.11 22.92 -7.64
C ARG A 355 -3.21 24.06 -6.60
N ARG A 356 -3.61 23.73 -5.37
CA ARG A 356 -3.70 24.66 -4.22
C ARG A 356 -2.43 24.58 -3.38
N SER A 357 -1.67 25.66 -3.35
CA SER A 357 -0.55 25.82 -2.41
C SER A 357 -1.07 25.92 -0.97
N ILE A 358 -1.02 24.82 -0.22
CA ILE A 358 -1.38 24.82 1.20
C ILE A 358 -0.38 25.65 1.99
N LYS A 359 -0.86 26.63 2.76
CA LYS A 359 0.00 27.43 3.62
C LYS A 359 0.31 26.66 4.90
N ARG A 360 1.46 25.95 4.89
CA ARG A 360 2.02 25.22 6.04
C ARG A 360 2.02 26.10 7.31
N ARG A 361 1.51 25.54 8.41
CA ARG A 361 1.59 26.04 9.79
C ARG A 361 2.89 25.60 10.47
N LEU A 362 3.38 24.39 10.17
CA LEU A 362 4.63 23.83 10.72
C LEU A 362 5.30 22.91 9.69
N SER A 363 6.58 23.16 9.37
CA SER A 363 7.40 22.22 8.60
C SER A 363 8.13 21.22 9.50
N ALA A 364 8.48 20.04 8.99
CA ALA A 364 9.27 19.07 9.73
C ALA A 364 10.66 19.62 10.10
N SER A 365 11.24 20.39 9.19
CA SER A 365 12.47 21.19 9.38
C SER A 365 12.40 22.22 10.52
N GLN A 366 11.21 22.62 10.97
CA GLN A 366 10.98 23.53 12.10
C GLN A 366 10.57 22.81 13.39
N PHE A 367 10.38 21.49 13.36
CA PHE A 367 9.87 20.73 14.50
C PHE A 367 10.84 20.73 15.69
N GLN A 368 10.27 20.77 16.90
CA GLN A 368 11.01 20.75 18.15
C GLN A 368 10.24 19.90 19.17
N ALA A 369 10.75 18.72 19.48
CA ALA A 369 10.06 17.74 20.32
C ALA A 369 9.90 18.15 21.80
N ASN A 370 10.59 19.22 22.22
CA ASN A 370 10.45 19.86 23.53
C ASN A 370 9.53 21.10 23.52
N ASN A 371 9.02 21.53 22.36
CA ASN A 371 8.10 22.66 22.26
C ASN A 371 6.65 22.17 22.39
N LEU A 372 5.98 22.54 23.49
CA LEU A 372 4.59 22.21 23.78
C LEU A 372 3.61 22.72 22.71
N GLU A 373 3.89 23.82 22.03
CA GLU A 373 3.06 24.29 20.92
C GLU A 373 3.23 23.41 19.68
N HIS A 374 4.45 22.97 19.36
CA HIS A 374 4.69 22.06 18.24
C HIS A 374 4.07 20.69 18.50
N LEU A 375 4.18 20.14 19.71
CA LEU A 375 3.48 18.91 20.11
C LEU A 375 1.96 19.04 20.02
N LYS A 376 1.41 20.22 20.37
CA LYS A 376 -0.02 20.52 20.22
C LYS A 376 -0.44 20.66 18.74
N MET A 377 0.42 21.23 17.88
CA MET A 377 0.18 21.28 16.44
C MET A 377 0.23 19.88 15.82
N LEU A 378 1.18 19.03 16.21
CA LEU A 378 1.18 17.61 15.82
C LEU A 378 -0.14 16.92 16.20
N SER A 379 -0.62 17.13 17.43
CA SER A 379 -1.88 16.57 17.92
C SER A 379 -3.10 17.11 17.16
N ASP A 380 -3.19 18.43 16.92
CA ASP A 380 -4.21 19.05 16.04
C ASP A 380 -4.18 18.40 14.64
N MET A 381 -3.00 18.04 14.12
CA MET A 381 -2.77 17.35 12.83
C MET A 381 -2.88 15.81 12.89
N GLY A 382 -3.35 15.22 13.99
CA GLY A 382 -3.53 13.77 14.13
C GLY A 382 -2.23 12.96 14.29
N ILE A 383 -1.09 13.62 14.52
CA ILE A 383 0.20 12.99 14.78
C ILE A 383 0.38 12.78 16.29
N THR A 384 0.48 11.52 16.68
CA THR A 384 0.72 11.08 18.06
C THR A 384 2.21 10.81 18.26
N THR A 385 2.79 11.34 19.35
CA THR A 385 4.21 11.15 19.69
C THR A 385 4.36 10.06 20.77
N LEU A 386 5.08 8.98 20.45
CA LEU A 386 5.39 7.88 21.38
C LEU A 386 6.88 7.92 21.75
N THR A 387 7.19 8.00 23.04
CA THR A 387 8.57 7.91 23.54
C THR A 387 8.93 6.46 23.81
N LEU A 388 9.96 5.96 23.12
CA LEU A 388 10.51 4.61 23.28
C LEU A 388 11.38 4.54 24.54
N ALA A 389 11.59 3.32 25.05
CA ALA A 389 12.38 3.07 26.27
C ALA A 389 13.87 3.45 26.16
N ASP A 390 14.36 3.71 24.95
CA ASP A 390 15.71 4.21 24.64
C ASP A 390 15.78 5.75 24.49
N GLY A 391 14.67 6.46 24.74
CA GLY A 391 14.57 7.91 24.64
C GLY A 391 14.29 8.45 23.23
N ARG A 392 14.20 7.60 22.21
CA ARG A 392 13.78 8.03 20.86
C ARG A 392 12.29 8.36 20.83
N ILE A 393 11.90 9.28 19.96
CA ILE A 393 10.51 9.68 19.75
C ILE A 393 10.04 9.16 18.39
N GLN A 394 9.03 8.31 18.41
CA GLN A 394 8.33 7.79 17.25
C GLN A 394 7.09 8.65 16.98
N LEU A 395 6.89 9.04 15.71
CA LEU A 395 5.69 9.75 15.27
C LEU A 395 4.74 8.78 14.57
N LEU A 396 3.46 8.81 14.94
CA LEU A 396 2.40 8.00 14.36
C LEU A 396 1.26 8.92 13.90
N HIS A 397 1.03 9.01 12.59
CA HIS A 397 -0.09 9.80 12.04
C HIS A 397 -1.34 8.93 11.88
N THR A 398 -2.44 9.39 12.46
CA THR A 398 -3.76 8.74 12.35
C THR A 398 -4.79 9.78 11.93
N PHE A 399 -5.32 9.66 10.72
CA PHE A 399 -6.26 10.63 10.14
C PHE A 399 -7.47 10.91 11.05
N SER A 400 -7.99 9.88 11.71
CA SER A 400 -9.12 9.96 12.65
C SER A 400 -8.85 10.79 13.91
N ASN A 401 -7.58 11.06 14.24
CA ASN A 401 -7.19 11.81 15.44
C ASN A 401 -6.97 13.30 15.14
N ALA A 402 -7.00 13.71 13.87
CA ALA A 402 -6.87 15.10 13.48
C ALA A 402 -8.13 15.91 13.78
N LYS A 403 -7.94 17.20 14.04
CA LYS A 403 -8.99 18.14 14.43
C LYS A 403 -9.87 18.60 13.28
N THR A 404 -9.30 18.67 12.08
CA THR A 404 -10.00 18.90 10.82
C THR A 404 -9.35 18.04 9.72
N PRO A 405 -10.04 17.78 8.59
CA PRO A 405 -9.41 17.12 7.45
C PRO A 405 -8.16 17.87 6.98
N GLN A 406 -8.20 19.20 6.95
CA GLN A 406 -7.07 20.04 6.53
C GLN A 406 -5.86 19.93 7.46
N ASP A 407 -6.08 19.78 8.77
CA ASP A 407 -4.99 19.54 9.72
C ASP A 407 -4.36 18.14 9.51
N SER A 408 -5.16 17.11 9.20
CA SER A 408 -4.62 15.77 8.89
C SER A 408 -3.79 15.74 7.60
N GLU A 409 -4.20 16.52 6.62
CA GLU A 409 -3.51 16.65 5.34
C GLU A 409 -2.16 17.35 5.51
N GLU A 410 -2.10 18.39 6.35
CA GLU A 410 -0.81 18.97 6.78
C GLU A 410 0.02 17.95 7.57
N GLY A 411 -0.62 17.11 8.39
CA GLY A 411 -0.01 15.99 9.10
C GLY A 411 0.68 14.98 8.19
N LEU A 412 0.05 14.52 7.10
CA LEU A 412 0.71 13.60 6.17
C LEU A 412 1.90 14.27 5.46
N LEU A 413 1.73 15.51 4.99
CA LEU A 413 2.82 16.30 4.39
C LEU A 413 3.97 16.56 5.38
N PHE A 414 3.69 16.66 6.68
CA PHE A 414 4.70 16.75 7.73
C PHE A 414 5.46 15.42 7.89
N MET A 415 4.76 14.29 7.88
CA MET A 415 5.38 12.96 7.97
C MET A 415 6.25 12.63 6.74
N GLN A 416 5.85 13.07 5.54
CA GLN A 416 6.67 12.93 4.33
C GLN A 416 7.99 13.72 4.44
N GLU A 417 7.91 15.00 4.85
CA GLU A 417 9.10 15.84 5.07
C GLU A 417 10.03 15.27 6.17
N MET A 418 9.47 14.69 7.25
CA MET A 418 10.24 13.97 8.28
C MET A 418 11.00 12.75 7.71
N VAL A 419 10.35 11.95 6.84
CA VAL A 419 10.99 10.78 6.20
C VAL A 419 12.08 11.22 5.22
N GLU A 420 11.87 12.31 4.48
CA GLU A 420 12.86 12.87 3.56
C GLU A 420 14.07 13.44 4.30
N LEU A 421 13.86 14.22 5.36
CA LEU A 421 14.94 14.69 6.25
C LEU A 421 15.73 13.51 6.86
N THR A 422 15.04 12.43 7.23
CA THR A 422 15.70 11.20 7.73
C THR A 422 16.55 10.54 6.64
N LYS A 423 16.06 10.43 5.40
CA LYS A 423 16.83 9.91 4.26
C LYS A 423 18.06 10.77 3.97
N ILE A 424 17.91 12.10 3.99
CA ILE A 424 19.01 13.05 3.79
C ILE A 424 20.07 12.87 4.89
N GLN A 425 19.68 12.76 6.16
CA GLN A 425 20.61 12.49 7.26
C GLN A 425 21.35 11.14 7.10
N MET A 426 20.66 10.08 6.65
CA MET A 426 21.27 8.78 6.39
C MET A 426 22.13 8.73 5.10
N GLN A 427 22.08 9.78 4.27
CA GLN A 427 22.89 9.92 3.05
C GLN A 427 24.01 10.96 3.16
N GLN A 428 24.16 11.65 4.30
CA GLN A 428 25.32 12.52 4.51
C GLN A 428 26.60 11.67 4.63
N PRO A 429 27.69 12.04 3.90
CA PRO A 429 28.98 11.38 4.05
C PRO A 429 29.52 11.62 5.47
N GLU A 430 30.30 10.68 5.99
CA GLU A 430 30.80 10.67 7.38
C GLU A 430 31.31 12.04 7.82
N THR A 431 30.59 12.66 8.78
CA THR A 431 31.00 13.94 9.36
C THR A 431 32.30 13.74 10.14
N LYS A 432 33.41 14.26 9.64
CA LYS A 432 34.71 14.06 10.26
C LYS A 432 34.74 14.67 11.67
N PRO A 433 35.18 13.94 12.71
CA PRO A 433 35.33 14.50 14.04
C PRO A 433 36.38 15.61 14.04
N GLN A 434 36.06 16.71 14.72
CA GLN A 434 37.02 17.73 15.11
C GLN A 434 37.70 17.30 16.42
N THR A 435 38.79 17.95 16.82
CA THR A 435 39.50 17.63 18.07
C THR A 435 39.78 18.85 18.92
N VAL A 436 39.40 18.78 20.21
CA VAL A 436 39.81 19.75 21.23
C VAL A 436 41.06 19.22 21.93
N THR A 437 42.09 20.05 22.06
CA THR A 437 43.34 19.70 22.75
C THR A 437 43.64 20.69 23.85
N PHE A 438 43.99 20.21 25.04
CA PHE A 438 44.46 21.02 26.15
C PHE A 438 45.65 20.37 26.86
N ILE A 439 46.28 21.11 27.78
CA ILE A 439 47.37 20.62 28.64
C ILE A 439 46.85 20.62 30.07
N LYS A 440 46.92 19.49 30.77
CA LYS A 440 46.47 19.39 32.15
C LYS A 440 47.34 20.22 33.10
N PRO A 441 46.76 21.06 33.97
CA PRO A 441 47.53 21.79 34.97
C PRO A 441 48.23 20.82 35.93
N ASN A 442 49.43 21.22 36.40
CA ASN A 442 50.22 20.49 37.41
C ASN A 442 50.67 19.06 37.02
N THR A 443 50.83 18.77 35.72
CA THR A 443 51.46 17.54 35.23
C THR A 443 52.91 17.81 34.78
N ASP A 444 53.84 16.92 35.15
CA ASP A 444 55.23 16.93 34.69
C ASP A 444 55.66 15.48 34.33
N PRO A 445 55.97 15.17 33.05
CA PRO A 445 55.87 16.06 31.90
C PRO A 445 54.42 16.51 31.62
N PRO A 446 54.21 17.67 30.96
CA PRO A 446 52.88 18.22 30.71
C PRO A 446 52.01 17.28 29.86
N GLU A 447 50.96 16.73 30.45
CA GLU A 447 50.03 15.80 29.81
C GLU A 447 49.12 16.55 28.83
N LYS A 448 49.26 16.22 27.54
CA LYS A 448 48.48 16.77 26.43
C LYS A 448 47.27 15.88 26.16
N VAL A 449 46.10 16.26 26.66
CA VAL A 449 44.83 15.55 26.44
C VAL A 449 44.21 15.99 25.11
N THR A 450 43.71 15.03 24.34
CA THR A 450 42.99 15.26 23.08
C THR A 450 41.62 14.60 23.17
N LEU A 451 40.57 15.37 22.89
CA LEU A 451 39.17 14.98 22.97
C LEU A 451 38.54 15.03 21.57
N LEU A 452 37.68 14.07 21.26
CA LEU A 452 36.85 14.10 20.05
C LEU A 452 35.70 15.10 20.24
N ALA A 453 35.38 15.85 19.18
CA ALA A 453 34.34 16.86 19.19
C ALA A 453 33.48 16.79 17.92
N GLY A 454 32.18 17.03 18.06
CA GLY A 454 31.27 17.20 16.94
C GLY A 454 31.57 18.50 16.19
N PRO A 455 31.58 18.50 14.84
CA PRO A 455 31.79 19.71 14.04
C PRO A 455 30.56 20.63 14.05
N ALA A 456 30.67 21.82 13.45
CA ALA A 456 29.54 22.67 13.11
C ALA A 456 29.29 22.64 11.59
N GLN A 457 28.04 22.86 11.18
CA GLN A 457 27.64 23.10 9.78
C GLN A 457 27.57 24.62 9.47
N PHE A 458 28.24 25.42 10.29
CA PHE A 458 28.34 26.88 10.21
C PHE A 458 29.69 27.33 10.78
N GLY A 459 30.19 28.48 10.33
CA GLY A 459 31.54 28.94 10.59
C GLY A 459 32.60 28.21 9.75
N PRO A 460 33.85 28.70 9.73
CA PRO A 460 34.95 28.06 9.02
C PRO A 460 35.28 26.69 9.63
N GLU A 461 35.25 25.64 8.83
CA GLU A 461 35.79 24.34 9.21
C GLU A 461 37.32 24.41 9.28
N LEU A 462 37.91 23.96 10.39
CA LEU A 462 39.35 23.79 10.51
C LEU A 462 39.77 22.51 9.76
N GLN A 463 40.49 22.69 8.65
CA GLN A 463 40.98 21.60 7.81
C GLN A 463 42.51 21.46 7.88
N ASN A 464 43.03 20.28 7.52
CA ASN A 464 44.46 19.96 7.46
C ASN A 464 45.21 20.17 8.80
N PHE A 465 46.08 21.17 8.89
CA PHE A 465 46.92 21.46 10.07
C PHE A 465 46.51 22.76 10.78
N ASP A 466 45.45 23.42 10.32
CA ASP A 466 45.02 24.70 10.87
C ASP A 466 44.44 24.51 12.27
N LYS A 467 44.96 25.29 13.22
CA LYS A 467 44.61 25.17 14.64
C LYS A 467 44.49 26.55 15.26
N ILE A 468 43.41 26.77 16.01
CA ILE A 468 43.29 27.92 16.89
C ILE A 468 43.88 27.56 18.25
N THR A 469 44.65 28.48 18.83
CA THR A 469 45.25 28.34 20.15
C THR A 469 45.05 29.64 20.91
N GLY A 470 44.37 29.55 22.06
CA GLY A 470 44.03 30.71 22.88
C GLY A 470 43.70 30.29 24.31
N LYS A 471 43.61 31.25 25.22
CA LYS A 471 43.13 30.98 26.59
C LYS A 471 41.63 30.73 26.57
N VAL A 472 41.16 29.78 27.37
CA VAL A 472 39.73 29.51 27.54
C VAL A 472 39.07 30.47 28.53
N ILE A 473 37.77 30.73 28.36
CA ILE A 473 36.92 31.47 29.30
C ILE A 473 35.46 31.03 29.16
N PHE A 474 34.70 31.00 30.26
CA PHE A 474 33.27 30.71 30.23
C PHE A 474 32.44 31.97 29.92
N THR A 475 31.31 31.80 29.23
CA THR A 475 30.29 32.86 29.12
C THR A 475 29.56 33.09 30.44
N TYR A 476 29.02 34.29 30.63
CA TYR A 476 28.03 34.57 31.65
C TYR A 476 26.82 35.31 31.02
N PRO A 477 25.62 34.71 31.00
CA PRO A 477 25.26 33.39 31.54
C PRO A 477 25.89 32.22 30.77
N PRO A 478 26.15 31.06 31.41
CA PRO A 478 26.86 29.94 30.79
C PRO A 478 26.23 29.39 29.51
N ALA A 479 24.90 29.44 29.40
CA ALA A 479 24.19 28.93 28.23
C ALA A 479 24.27 29.85 26.98
N ALA A 480 24.81 31.06 27.07
CA ALA A 480 24.94 32.01 25.95
C ALA A 480 23.66 32.25 25.10
N CYS A 481 22.48 32.10 25.71
CA CYS A 481 21.18 32.27 25.03
C CYS A 481 20.58 33.69 25.18
N THR A 482 21.24 34.56 25.93
CA THR A 482 20.90 35.98 26.12
C THR A 482 22.17 36.82 26.00
N ASP A 483 22.06 38.12 26.17
CA ASP A 483 23.20 39.04 26.15
C ASP A 483 24.29 38.63 27.17
N LEU A 484 25.55 38.79 26.75
CA LEU A 484 26.72 38.29 27.46
C LEU A 484 27.24 39.34 28.45
N LEU A 485 26.89 39.17 29.73
CA LEU A 485 27.28 40.04 30.84
C LEU A 485 28.80 40.12 31.08
N ASN A 486 29.60 39.28 30.43
CA ASN A 486 31.05 39.31 30.47
C ASN A 486 31.73 39.53 29.10
N ALA A 487 31.00 40.04 28.10
CA ALA A 487 31.47 40.25 26.73
C ALA A 487 32.87 40.90 26.62
N ASP A 488 33.12 41.98 27.37
CA ASP A 488 34.41 42.71 27.43
C ASP A 488 35.62 41.81 27.73
N ARG A 489 35.39 40.63 28.31
CA ARG A 489 36.43 39.66 28.69
C ARG A 489 36.55 38.48 27.73
N LEU A 490 35.69 38.36 26.72
CA LEU A 490 35.69 37.24 25.75
C LEU A 490 36.60 37.51 24.55
N ALA A 491 36.90 38.78 24.26
CA ALA A 491 37.76 39.19 23.16
C ALA A 491 39.12 38.46 23.18
N GLY A 492 39.49 37.86 22.03
CA GLY A 492 40.78 37.18 21.85
C GLY A 492 40.92 35.84 22.59
N LYS A 493 39.81 35.17 22.93
CA LYS A 493 39.80 33.90 23.68
C LYS A 493 38.95 32.82 23.02
N ILE A 494 39.19 31.58 23.42
CA ILE A 494 38.30 30.45 23.12
C ILE A 494 37.20 30.45 24.19
N VAL A 495 35.94 30.45 23.77
CA VAL A 495 34.81 30.67 24.67
C VAL A 495 34.03 29.37 24.89
N ILE A 496 33.96 28.96 26.16
CA ILE A 496 33.22 27.78 26.62
C ILE A 496 31.80 28.19 27.04
N MET A 497 30.82 27.40 26.65
CA MET A 497 29.40 27.66 26.87
C MET A 497 28.60 26.35 26.94
N ASP A 498 27.54 26.34 27.74
CA ASP A 498 26.69 25.17 27.94
C ASP A 498 25.65 25.02 26.82
N ARG A 499 25.26 23.78 26.52
CA ARG A 499 24.04 23.48 25.78
C ARG A 499 22.83 24.07 26.53
N GLY A 500 21.90 24.65 25.76
CA GLY A 500 20.71 25.32 26.29
C GLY A 500 19.68 25.53 25.20
N ASN A 501 18.57 26.19 25.54
CA ASN A 501 17.33 26.20 24.73
C ASN A 501 17.36 27.17 23.52
N CYS A 502 18.54 27.50 22.99
CA CYS A 502 18.73 28.37 21.83
C CYS A 502 19.66 27.70 20.80
N MET A 503 19.51 28.06 19.52
CA MET A 503 20.27 27.45 18.43
C MET A 503 21.78 27.66 18.59
N PHE A 504 22.59 26.66 18.22
CA PHE A 504 24.06 26.72 18.35
C PHE A 504 24.66 27.90 17.57
N ILE A 505 24.14 28.18 16.37
CA ILE A 505 24.56 29.30 15.53
C ILE A 505 24.28 30.67 16.17
N GLU A 506 23.22 30.83 16.98
CA GLU A 506 23.02 32.08 17.73
C GLU A 506 24.08 32.27 18.83
N LYS A 507 24.45 31.19 19.53
CA LYS A 507 25.52 31.25 20.54
C LYS A 507 26.82 31.70 19.88
N ALA A 508 27.15 31.13 18.71
CA ALA A 508 28.29 31.50 17.88
C ALA A 508 28.27 33.00 17.50
N ARG A 509 27.16 33.50 16.96
CA ARG A 509 26.97 34.93 16.65
C ARG A 509 27.18 35.84 17.87
N ARG A 510 26.63 35.48 19.05
CA ARG A 510 26.81 36.26 20.29
C ARG A 510 28.26 36.30 20.77
N ILE A 511 28.99 35.18 20.76
CA ILE A 511 30.41 35.18 21.18
C ILE A 511 31.32 35.84 20.13
N GLN A 512 30.97 35.77 18.85
CA GLN A 512 31.65 36.48 17.75
C GLN A 512 31.48 38.00 17.87
N GLN A 513 30.29 38.49 18.21
CA GLN A 513 30.05 39.91 18.53
C GLN A 513 30.87 40.39 19.74
N ALA A 514 31.18 39.49 20.68
CA ALA A 514 32.09 39.73 21.80
C ALA A 514 33.59 39.51 21.47
N GLY A 515 33.95 39.29 20.20
CA GLY A 515 35.33 39.17 19.73
C GLY A 515 36.04 37.85 20.08
N ALA A 516 35.30 36.76 20.32
CA ALA A 516 35.87 35.43 20.53
C ALA A 516 36.69 34.94 19.32
N LEU A 517 37.66 34.05 19.56
CA LEU A 517 38.43 33.39 18.51
C LEU A 517 37.79 32.08 18.03
N ALA A 518 37.10 31.38 18.94
CA ALA A 518 36.44 30.09 18.69
C ALA A 518 35.44 29.79 19.82
N GLY A 519 34.48 28.90 19.56
CA GLY A 519 33.53 28.42 20.56
C GLY A 519 33.69 26.92 20.88
N ILE A 520 33.46 26.56 22.15
CA ILE A 520 33.29 25.16 22.58
C ILE A 520 31.93 25.08 23.30
N VAL A 521 31.02 24.26 22.77
CA VAL A 521 29.73 23.98 23.39
C VAL A 521 29.82 22.66 24.18
N LEU A 522 29.45 22.68 25.46
CA LEU A 522 29.42 21.50 26.32
C LEU A 522 28.00 20.88 26.34
N ASP A 523 27.90 19.58 26.12
CA ASP A 523 26.63 18.85 26.25
C ASP A 523 26.20 18.70 27.72
N ASN A 524 24.88 18.70 27.93
CA ASN A 524 24.26 18.53 29.25
C ASN A 524 23.51 17.19 29.41
N VAL A 525 23.52 16.32 28.39
CA VAL A 525 22.96 14.97 28.46
C VAL A 525 23.94 14.04 29.19
N ALA A 526 23.66 13.76 30.46
CA ALA A 526 24.50 12.91 31.30
C ALA A 526 24.77 11.53 30.65
N GLY A 527 26.05 11.19 30.50
CA GLY A 527 26.50 9.93 29.90
C GLY A 527 26.68 9.94 28.38
N SER A 528 26.46 11.06 27.69
CA SER A 528 26.84 11.18 26.28
C SER A 528 28.38 11.15 26.10
N SER A 529 28.83 10.55 25.01
CA SER A 529 30.26 10.47 24.62
C SER A 529 30.39 10.25 23.12
N ALA A 530 31.47 10.73 22.52
CA ALA A 530 31.80 10.49 21.12
C ALA A 530 32.00 9.00 20.76
N ALA A 531 32.15 8.11 21.75
CA ALA A 531 32.29 6.67 21.56
C ALA A 531 30.98 5.88 21.71
N THR A 532 29.92 6.46 22.28
CA THR A 532 28.65 5.78 22.59
C THR A 532 27.42 6.44 21.99
N SER A 533 27.52 7.73 21.67
CA SER A 533 26.46 8.54 21.08
C SER A 533 26.70 8.70 19.57
N PRO A 534 25.66 8.72 18.72
CA PRO A 534 25.85 8.98 17.30
C PRO A 534 26.44 10.37 17.10
N MET A 535 27.50 10.45 16.28
CA MET A 535 28.15 11.72 15.99
C MET A 535 27.21 12.58 15.13
N PHE A 536 27.01 13.82 15.55
CA PHE A 536 26.21 14.80 14.82
C PHE A 536 26.98 16.11 14.70
N ALA A 537 26.71 16.85 13.63
CA ALA A 537 27.22 18.19 13.44
C ALA A 537 26.19 19.21 13.95
N MET A 538 26.63 20.32 14.56
CA MET A 538 25.73 21.39 14.99
C MET A 538 25.18 22.12 13.76
N SER A 539 23.88 22.00 13.49
CA SER A 539 23.24 22.65 12.35
C SER A 539 23.09 24.17 12.51
N GLY A 540 23.15 24.87 11.37
CA GLY A 540 22.88 26.31 11.25
C GLY A 540 21.38 26.62 11.15
N ASP A 541 21.03 27.87 10.80
CA ASP A 541 19.63 28.33 10.67
C ASP A 541 19.12 28.38 9.21
N GLY A 542 19.70 27.57 8.33
CA GLY A 542 19.16 27.28 6.98
C GLY A 542 19.22 28.43 5.96
N LYS A 543 19.94 29.51 6.26
CA LYS A 543 20.11 30.65 5.34
C LYS A 543 21.18 30.37 4.29
N GLU A 544 21.01 30.95 3.10
CA GLU A 544 21.99 30.87 2.00
C GLU A 544 23.33 31.58 2.29
N ILE A 545 23.36 32.45 3.32
CA ILE A 545 24.54 33.22 3.73
C ILE A 545 24.85 32.87 5.18
N ASP A 546 26.02 32.30 5.42
CA ASP A 546 26.60 32.14 6.75
C ASP A 546 27.30 33.44 7.17
N ASP A 547 26.92 33.96 8.33
CA ASP A 547 27.49 35.16 8.97
C ASP A 547 28.43 34.82 10.14
N VAL A 548 28.64 33.53 10.43
CA VAL A 548 29.63 33.07 11.40
C VAL A 548 31.01 32.94 10.75
N THR A 549 32.01 33.57 11.36
CA THR A 549 33.40 33.64 10.87
C THR A 549 34.41 33.03 11.85
N ILE A 550 33.94 32.42 12.95
CA ILE A 550 34.75 31.72 13.94
C ILE A 550 34.36 30.22 14.02
N PRO A 551 35.30 29.29 14.19
CA PRO A 551 34.98 27.88 14.33
C PRO A 551 34.32 27.59 15.69
N VAL A 552 33.35 26.68 15.70
CA VAL A 552 32.66 26.23 16.92
C VAL A 552 32.58 24.70 16.93
N VAL A 553 32.85 24.08 18.06
CA VAL A 553 32.86 22.60 18.22
C VAL A 553 32.02 22.16 19.42
N PHE A 554 31.50 20.93 19.37
CA PHE A 554 30.64 20.34 20.38
C PHE A 554 31.37 19.24 21.16
N LEU A 555 31.40 19.32 22.48
CA LEU A 555 31.89 18.24 23.35
C LEU A 555 30.71 17.55 24.04
N PHE A 556 30.62 16.24 23.85
CA PHE A 556 29.71 15.37 24.61
C PHE A 556 30.07 15.38 26.10
N PHE A 557 29.14 14.94 26.96
CA PHE A 557 29.20 15.13 28.40
C PHE A 557 30.46 14.50 29.05
N THR A 558 30.90 13.34 28.57
CA THR A 558 32.07 12.63 29.11
C THR A 558 33.37 13.35 28.81
N GLU A 559 33.53 13.84 27.59
CA GLU A 559 34.69 14.60 27.11
C GLU A 559 34.69 16.02 27.69
N ALA A 560 33.52 16.65 27.79
CA ALA A 560 33.32 17.90 28.52
C ALA A 560 33.75 17.76 29.99
N ALA A 561 33.36 16.66 30.66
CA ALA A 561 33.77 16.39 32.04
C ALA A 561 35.28 16.14 32.21
N GLU A 562 36.02 15.76 31.16
CA GLU A 562 37.49 15.70 31.18
C GLU A 562 38.12 17.09 30.96
N LEU A 563 37.54 17.96 30.12
CA LEU A 563 37.97 19.35 29.94
C LEU A 563 37.75 20.22 31.19
N MET A 564 36.83 19.84 32.07
CA MET A 564 36.48 20.55 33.30
C MET A 564 37.35 20.19 34.52
N LYS A 565 38.44 19.42 34.35
CA LYS A 565 39.36 18.95 35.41
C LYS A 565 40.69 19.72 35.41
#